data_AF-X6LJF7-F1
#
_entry.id   AF-X6LJF7-F1
#
_cell.length_a   1.000
_cell.length_b   1.000
_cell.length_c   1.000
_cell.angle_alpha   90.00
_cell.angle_beta   90.00
_cell.angle_gamma   90.00
#
_symmetry.space_group_name_H-M   'P 1'
#
loop_
_entity.id
_entity.type
_entity.pdbx_description
1 polymer ?
#
loop_
_entity_poly.entity_id
_entity_poly.type
_entity_poly.pdbx_seq_one_letter_code
_entity_poly.pdbx_strand_id
1 'polypeptide(L)'
;MELKEEQLDDLFKLYKFDKYAYLLKGIAQKLDEKQINIALNCFMDKLNDKNEHQNIRIKCTQLIKEIAKKCSEQQLIKCAQRMCRIAWDNCSESKFNEKNEDEYLRKRCSELLGTIAVNLNGKHFDDAFKSLANELKDSDKSVWKSCVQLFVTLSQKWNER
;
A
#
# COMPACT_ATOMS: atom_id res chain seq x y z
N MET A 1 -15.09 -17.34 -10.10
CA MET A 1 -14.16 -16.75 -11.09
C MET A 1 -12.81 -16.70 -10.41
N GLU A 2 -11.80 -17.36 -10.98
CA GLU A 2 -10.44 -17.37 -10.44
C GLU A 2 -9.65 -16.24 -11.11
N LEU A 3 -9.36 -15.17 -10.37
CA LEU A 3 -8.64 -14.02 -10.89
C LEU A 3 -7.13 -14.30 -10.95
N LYS A 4 -6.52 -14.16 -12.12
CA LYS A 4 -5.07 -14.25 -12.33
C LYS A 4 -4.44 -12.87 -12.52
N GLU A 5 -3.15 -12.76 -12.23
CA GLU A 5 -2.38 -11.51 -12.39
C GLU A 5 -2.46 -10.95 -13.83
N GLU A 6 -2.36 -11.81 -14.85
CA GLU A 6 -2.52 -11.44 -16.25
C GLU A 6 -3.87 -10.75 -16.54
N GLN A 7 -4.95 -11.19 -15.87
CA GLN A 7 -6.27 -10.59 -16.03
C GLN A 7 -6.36 -9.21 -15.39
N LEU A 8 -5.58 -8.95 -14.33
CA LEU A 8 -5.46 -7.61 -13.75
C LEU A 8 -4.68 -6.70 -14.69
N ASP A 9 -3.57 -7.17 -15.26
CA ASP A 9 -2.76 -6.41 -16.21
C ASP A 9 -3.55 -6.01 -17.46
N ASP A 10 -4.33 -6.93 -18.02
CA ASP A 10 -5.21 -6.62 -19.15
C ASP A 10 -6.29 -5.62 -18.77
N LEU A 11 -6.81 -5.70 -17.54
CA LEU A 11 -7.76 -4.71 -17.04
C LEU A 11 -7.10 -3.33 -16.89
N PHE A 12 -5.85 -3.25 -16.42
CA PHE A 12 -5.08 -2.01 -16.32
C PHE A 12 -4.75 -1.40 -17.68
N LYS A 13 -4.51 -2.21 -18.73
CA LYS A 13 -4.35 -1.73 -20.11
C LYS A 13 -5.63 -1.05 -20.61
N LEU A 14 -6.79 -1.64 -20.34
CA LEU A 14 -8.10 -1.03 -20.66
C LEU A 14 -8.38 0.23 -19.82
N TYR A 15 -7.81 0.29 -18.62
CA TYR A 15 -8.00 1.34 -17.63
C TYR A 15 -7.25 2.66 -17.90
N LYS A 16 -6.45 2.70 -18.97
CA LYS A 16 -5.84 3.93 -19.50
C LYS A 16 -6.89 4.99 -19.85
N PHE A 17 -8.14 4.57 -20.02
CA PHE A 17 -9.32 5.42 -20.13
C PHE A 17 -10.10 5.36 -18.81
N ASP A 18 -10.30 6.49 -18.12
CA ASP A 18 -10.98 6.61 -16.81
C ASP A 18 -12.36 5.95 -16.72
N LYS A 19 -12.93 5.57 -17.87
CA LYS A 19 -14.21 4.92 -18.05
C LYS A 19 -14.40 3.64 -17.24
N TYR A 20 -13.35 2.93 -16.84
CA TYR A 20 -13.48 1.61 -16.21
C TYR A 20 -13.26 1.59 -14.68
N ALA A 21 -13.20 2.76 -14.03
CA ALA A 21 -12.96 2.86 -12.58
C ALA A 21 -13.92 2.07 -11.70
N TYR A 22 -15.19 2.03 -12.09
CA TYR A 22 -16.21 1.27 -11.40
C TYR A 22 -16.02 -0.25 -11.53
N LEU A 23 -15.40 -0.74 -12.62
CA LEU A 23 -15.13 -2.17 -12.81
C LEU A 23 -14.05 -2.67 -11.86
N LEU A 24 -12.94 -1.95 -11.70
CA LEU A 24 -11.90 -2.33 -10.73
C LEU A 24 -12.44 -2.32 -9.30
N LYS A 25 -13.28 -1.35 -8.95
CA LYS A 25 -13.96 -1.34 -7.65
C LYS A 25 -14.91 -2.54 -7.49
N GLY A 26 -15.67 -2.88 -8.52
CA GLY A 26 -16.55 -4.05 -8.51
C GLY A 26 -15.80 -5.38 -8.41
N ILE A 27 -14.64 -5.48 -9.05
CA ILE A 27 -13.74 -6.65 -8.94
C ILE A 27 -13.17 -6.74 -7.54
N ALA A 28 -12.62 -5.64 -7.00
CA ALA A 28 -12.10 -5.57 -5.63
C ALA A 28 -13.16 -6.01 -4.60
N GLN A 29 -14.44 -5.75 -4.86
CA GLN A 29 -15.54 -6.19 -3.99
C GLN A 29 -15.81 -7.70 -4.05
N LYS A 30 -15.42 -8.40 -5.12
CA LYS A 30 -15.71 -9.83 -5.35
C LYS A 30 -14.52 -10.76 -5.10
N LEU A 31 -13.35 -10.21 -4.75
CA LEU A 31 -12.15 -11.02 -4.49
C LEU A 31 -12.34 -11.90 -3.24
N ASP A 32 -11.92 -13.16 -3.35
CA ASP A 32 -11.71 -14.03 -2.19
C ASP A 32 -10.35 -13.77 -1.51
N GLU A 33 -10.11 -14.43 -0.38
CA GLU A 33 -8.90 -14.22 0.43
C GLU A 33 -7.60 -14.48 -0.34
N LYS A 34 -7.54 -15.50 -1.20
CA LYS A 34 -6.34 -15.80 -1.99
C LYS A 34 -6.13 -14.75 -3.08
N GLN A 35 -7.21 -14.36 -3.75
CA GLN A 35 -7.20 -13.34 -4.79
C GLN A 35 -6.83 -11.95 -4.27
N ILE A 36 -7.19 -11.63 -3.01
CA ILE A 36 -6.78 -10.39 -2.36
C ILE A 36 -5.25 -10.26 -2.32
N ASN A 37 -4.52 -11.34 -1.99
CA ASN A 37 -3.06 -11.30 -1.97
C ASN A 37 -2.46 -11.03 -3.36
N ILE A 38 -3.02 -11.67 -4.39
CA ILE A 38 -2.58 -11.48 -5.78
C ILE A 38 -2.84 -10.02 -6.21
N ALA A 39 -4.04 -9.51 -5.93
CA ALA A 39 -4.41 -8.14 -6.28
C ALA A 39 -3.54 -7.10 -5.55
N LEU A 40 -3.32 -7.27 -4.24
CA LEU A 40 -2.47 -6.38 -3.45
C LEU A 40 -1.04 -6.34 -4.00
N ASN A 41 -0.44 -7.50 -4.32
CA ASN A 41 0.89 -7.57 -4.88
C ASN A 41 0.97 -6.83 -6.22
N CYS A 42 0.08 -7.14 -7.15
CA CYS A 42 0.01 -6.49 -8.46
C CYS A 42 -0.12 -4.96 -8.33
N PHE A 43 -1.01 -4.49 -7.44
CA PHE A 43 -1.22 -3.05 -7.25
C PHE A 43 -0.02 -2.35 -6.61
N MET A 44 0.69 -3.04 -5.70
CA MET A 44 1.91 -2.51 -5.09
C MET A 44 3.08 -2.48 -6.06
N ASP A 45 3.19 -3.46 -6.96
CA ASP A 45 4.22 -3.47 -8.00
C ASP A 45 4.03 -2.32 -8.97
N LYS A 46 2.79 -2.09 -9.43
CA LYS A 46 2.46 -0.91 -10.24
C LYS A 46 2.64 0.41 -9.48
N LEU A 47 2.34 0.43 -8.18
CA LEU A 47 2.57 1.62 -7.36
C LEU A 47 4.07 1.95 -7.25
N ASN A 48 4.95 0.96 -7.21
CA ASN A 48 6.40 1.14 -7.09
C ASN A 48 7.12 1.35 -8.44
N ASP A 49 6.50 0.95 -9.56
CA ASP A 49 7.10 1.13 -10.88
C ASP A 49 7.18 2.62 -11.25
N LYS A 50 8.42 3.09 -11.48
CA LYS A 50 8.71 4.48 -11.84
C LYS A 50 8.35 4.82 -13.28
N ASN A 51 8.22 3.81 -14.15
CA ASN A 51 7.79 3.99 -15.53
C ASN A 51 6.26 3.94 -15.64
N GLU A 52 5.56 3.55 -14.58
CA GLU A 52 4.10 3.46 -14.58
C GLU A 52 3.48 4.85 -14.54
N HIS A 53 2.44 5.05 -15.34
CA HIS A 53 1.82 6.36 -15.48
C HIS A 53 1.22 6.82 -14.14
N GLN A 54 1.44 8.08 -13.74
CA GLN A 54 1.00 8.62 -12.45
C GLN A 54 -0.47 8.27 -12.14
N ASN A 55 -1.40 8.51 -13.07
CA ASN A 55 -2.82 8.13 -12.92
C ASN A 55 -3.04 6.66 -12.52
N ILE A 56 -2.28 5.71 -13.08
CA ILE A 56 -2.38 4.28 -12.71
C ILE A 56 -1.93 4.08 -11.27
N ARG A 57 -0.84 4.71 -10.84
CA ARG A 57 -0.33 4.68 -9.45
C ARG A 57 -1.34 5.26 -8.46
N ILE A 58 -2.01 6.37 -8.81
CA ILE A 58 -3.12 6.97 -8.03
C ILE A 58 -4.26 5.96 -7.86
N LYS A 59 -4.65 5.30 -8.94
CA LYS A 59 -5.75 4.34 -8.93
C LYS A 59 -5.39 3.07 -8.16
N CYS A 60 -4.16 2.58 -8.27
CA CYS A 60 -3.66 1.49 -7.43
C CYS A 60 -3.77 1.84 -5.94
N THR A 61 -3.40 3.07 -5.56
CA THR A 61 -3.56 3.57 -4.19
C THR A 61 -5.02 3.48 -3.72
N GLN A 62 -5.97 3.94 -4.54
CA GLN A 62 -7.40 3.88 -4.23
C GLN A 62 -7.91 2.44 -4.08
N LEU A 63 -7.47 1.53 -4.95
CA LEU A 63 -7.88 0.13 -4.92
C LEU A 63 -7.30 -0.62 -3.72
N ILE A 64 -6.03 -0.39 -3.39
CA ILE A 64 -5.41 -0.91 -2.16
C ILE A 64 -6.23 -0.45 -0.95
N LYS A 65 -6.67 0.81 -0.91
CA LYS A 65 -7.51 1.34 0.18
C LYS A 65 -8.83 0.60 0.31
N GLU A 66 -9.49 0.29 -0.80
CA GLU A 66 -10.77 -0.44 -0.79
C GLU A 66 -10.58 -1.91 -0.42
N ILE A 67 -9.54 -2.56 -0.93
CA ILE A 67 -9.22 -3.97 -0.61
C ILE A 67 -8.79 -4.12 0.85
N ALA A 68 -8.05 -3.16 1.40
CA ALA A 68 -7.61 -3.16 2.80
C ALA A 68 -8.77 -3.27 3.80
N LYS A 69 -9.99 -2.83 3.45
CA LYS A 69 -11.18 -2.98 4.31
C LYS A 69 -11.66 -4.43 4.46
N LYS A 70 -11.21 -5.32 3.57
CA LYS A 70 -11.59 -6.74 3.51
C LYS A 70 -10.45 -7.69 3.86
N CYS A 71 -9.25 -7.15 4.03
CA CYS A 71 -8.06 -7.93 4.32
C CYS A 71 -8.15 -8.54 5.72
N SER A 72 -7.64 -9.76 5.85
CA SER A 72 -7.31 -10.31 7.17
C SER A 72 -6.15 -9.51 7.78
N GLU A 73 -5.96 -9.64 9.09
CA GLU A 73 -4.90 -8.91 9.81
C GLU A 73 -3.51 -9.24 9.26
N GLN A 74 -3.25 -10.50 8.94
CA GLN A 74 -1.98 -10.92 8.33
C GLN A 74 -1.77 -10.26 6.96
N GLN A 75 -2.82 -10.07 6.17
CA GLN A 75 -2.76 -9.38 4.89
C GLN A 75 -2.50 -7.87 5.08
N LEU A 76 -3.13 -7.25 6.07
CA LEU A 76 -2.92 -5.85 6.44
C LEU A 76 -1.47 -5.60 6.89
N ILE A 77 -0.90 -6.48 7.70
CA ILE A 77 0.50 -6.37 8.16
C ILE A 77 1.46 -6.44 6.97
N LYS A 78 1.30 -7.46 6.10
CA LYS A 78 2.12 -7.61 4.88
C LYS A 78 1.98 -6.41 3.94
N CYS A 79 0.76 -5.89 3.81
CA CYS A 79 0.48 -4.69 3.04
C CYS A 79 1.24 -3.49 3.62
N ALA A 80 1.15 -3.26 4.94
CA ALA A 80 1.86 -2.17 5.60
C ALA A 80 3.38 -2.26 5.45
N GLN A 81 3.95 -3.45 5.59
CA GLN A 81 5.39 -3.70 5.42
C GLN A 81 5.86 -3.32 4.01
N ARG A 82 5.17 -3.82 2.97
CA ARG A 82 5.52 -3.54 1.57
C ARG A 82 5.33 -2.07 1.23
N MET A 83 4.30 -1.44 1.78
CA MET A 83 4.05 -0.01 1.64
C MET A 83 5.15 0.86 2.26
N CYS A 84 5.67 0.50 3.42
CA CYS A 84 6.84 1.17 4.01
C CYS A 84 8.07 1.08 3.10
N ARG A 85 8.28 -0.09 2.48
CA ARG A 85 9.37 -0.30 1.51
C ARG A 85 9.21 0.57 0.27
N ILE A 86 8.01 0.65 -0.31
CA ILE A 86 7.73 1.54 -1.45
C ILE A 86 7.99 3.00 -1.07
N ALA A 87 7.49 3.46 0.08
CA ALA A 87 7.74 4.81 0.56
C ALA A 87 9.24 5.11 0.76
N TRP A 88 10.02 4.10 1.14
CA TRP A 88 11.47 4.17 1.30
C TRP A 88 12.23 4.27 -0.03
N ASP A 89 11.91 3.42 -0.99
CA ASP A 89 12.56 3.42 -2.31
C ASP A 89 12.38 4.79 -3.00
N ASN A 90 11.21 5.41 -2.79
CA ASN A 90 10.87 6.75 -3.30
C ASN A 90 11.31 7.89 -2.34
N CYS A 91 12.03 7.60 -1.26
CA CYS A 91 12.65 8.59 -0.35
C CYS A 91 14.15 8.80 -0.69
N SER A 92 14.84 7.70 -1.01
CA SER A 92 16.30 7.63 -1.07
C SER A 92 16.92 8.29 -2.30
N GLU A 93 16.15 8.46 -3.38
CA GLU A 93 16.62 9.03 -4.63
C GLU A 93 16.42 10.54 -4.76
N SER A 94 15.93 11.22 -3.72
CA SER A 94 15.79 12.68 -3.72
C SER A 94 17.14 13.42 -3.58
N LYS A 95 18.14 13.05 -4.40
CA LYS A 95 19.28 13.89 -4.73
C LYS A 95 18.89 14.75 -5.93
N PHE A 96 18.56 16.00 -5.65
CA PHE A 96 18.54 17.12 -6.60
C PHE A 96 17.71 16.93 -7.89
N ASN A 97 16.61 17.70 -7.93
CA ASN A 97 15.78 18.06 -9.09
C ASN A 97 14.60 17.13 -9.43
N GLU A 98 13.45 17.78 -9.62
CA GLU A 98 12.11 17.24 -9.95
C GLU A 98 11.26 16.68 -8.79
N LYS A 99 11.01 17.55 -7.80
CA LYS A 99 10.00 17.33 -6.75
C LYS A 99 8.60 17.47 -7.33
N ASN A 100 7.88 16.35 -7.49
CA ASN A 100 6.42 16.29 -7.27
C ASN A 100 5.91 14.84 -7.15
N GLU A 101 6.43 13.88 -7.93
CA GLU A 101 5.89 12.51 -7.95
C GLU A 101 6.31 11.66 -6.74
N ASP A 102 7.60 11.64 -6.40
CA ASP A 102 8.11 10.93 -5.21
C ASP A 102 7.47 11.44 -3.92
N GLU A 103 7.33 12.76 -3.80
CA GLU A 103 6.65 13.38 -2.67
C GLU A 103 5.17 12.98 -2.59
N TYR A 104 4.48 12.95 -3.74
CA TYR A 104 3.11 12.50 -3.83
C TYR A 104 2.94 11.05 -3.37
N LEU A 105 3.82 10.15 -3.80
CA LEU A 105 3.76 8.72 -3.41
C LEU A 105 4.02 8.51 -1.93
N ARG A 106 4.96 9.24 -1.35
CA ARG A 106 5.20 9.23 0.10
C ARG A 106 3.95 9.62 0.87
N LYS A 107 3.29 10.70 0.45
CA LYS A 107 2.03 11.14 1.06
C LYS A 107 0.95 10.07 0.93
N ARG A 108 0.80 9.45 -0.24
CA ARG A 108 -0.17 8.37 -0.46
C ARG A 108 0.13 7.12 0.35
N CYS A 109 1.40 6.76 0.49
CA CYS A 109 1.80 5.66 1.35
C CYS A 109 1.45 5.95 2.81
N SER A 110 1.72 7.16 3.29
CA SER A 110 1.33 7.59 4.65
C SER A 110 -0.19 7.52 4.87
N GLU A 111 -1.00 8.01 3.91
CA GLU A 111 -2.47 7.96 3.98
C GLU A 111 -3.02 6.52 4.03
N LEU A 112 -2.46 5.63 3.21
CA LEU A 112 -2.85 4.23 3.16
C LEU A 112 -2.43 3.47 4.42
N LEU A 113 -1.23 3.72 4.93
CA LEU A 113 -0.77 3.14 6.19
C LEU A 113 -1.66 3.58 7.36
N GLY A 114 -2.07 4.85 7.38
CA GLY A 114 -3.07 5.33 8.34
C GLY A 114 -4.42 4.62 8.21
N THR A 115 -4.84 4.27 6.98
CA THR A 115 -6.07 3.49 6.76
C THR A 115 -5.91 2.05 7.26
N ILE A 116 -4.78 1.41 6.95
CA ILE A 116 -4.47 0.04 7.40
C ILE A 116 -4.50 -0.01 8.93
N ALA A 117 -3.92 0.98 9.61
CA ALA A 117 -3.92 1.01 11.06
C ALA A 117 -5.30 1.24 11.69
N VAL A 118 -6.20 1.98 11.04
CA VAL A 118 -7.59 2.09 11.49
C VAL A 118 -8.32 0.75 11.36
N ASN A 119 -7.98 -0.02 10.32
CA ASN A 119 -8.58 -1.33 10.04
C ASN A 119 -7.97 -2.47 10.87
N LEU A 120 -6.73 -2.31 11.35
CA LEU A 120 -6.17 -3.16 12.39
C LEU A 120 -6.95 -2.88 13.68
N ASN A 121 -7.69 -3.87 14.17
CA ASN A 121 -8.33 -3.74 15.46
C ASN A 121 -7.24 -3.57 16.55
N GLY A 122 -7.55 -2.81 17.60
CA GLY A 122 -6.57 -2.47 18.64
C GLY A 122 -5.92 -3.66 19.34
N LYS A 123 -6.50 -4.87 19.21
CA LYS A 123 -6.00 -6.11 19.82
C LYS A 123 -4.70 -6.61 19.18
N HIS A 124 -4.51 -6.33 17.89
CA HIS A 124 -3.36 -6.82 17.12
C HIS A 124 -2.45 -5.68 16.63
N PHE A 125 -2.64 -4.48 17.17
CA PHE A 125 -1.73 -3.36 16.98
C PHE A 125 -0.31 -3.72 17.44
N ASP A 126 -0.18 -4.34 18.61
CA ASP A 126 1.11 -4.78 19.16
C ASP A 126 1.76 -5.87 18.29
N ASP A 127 0.97 -6.75 17.69
CA ASP A 127 1.47 -7.82 16.80
C ASP A 127 1.92 -7.23 15.46
N ALA A 128 1.15 -6.30 14.90
CA ALA A 128 1.54 -5.53 13.72
C ALA A 128 2.81 -4.71 13.99
N PHE A 129 2.89 -4.08 15.17
CA PHE A 129 4.03 -3.31 15.62
C PHE A 129 5.28 -4.17 15.76
N LYS A 130 5.17 -5.32 16.42
CA LYS A 130 6.27 -6.29 16.55
C LYS A 130 6.68 -6.87 15.21
N SER A 131 5.73 -7.21 14.34
CA SER A 131 6.03 -7.75 13.00
C SER A 131 6.78 -6.73 12.13
N LEU A 132 6.31 -5.47 12.13
CA LEU A 132 7.02 -4.37 11.48
C LEU A 132 8.40 -4.18 12.10
N ALA A 133 8.53 -4.11 13.43
CA ALA A 133 9.80 -3.94 14.11
C ALA A 133 10.80 -5.08 13.86
N ASN A 134 10.32 -6.33 13.76
CA ASN A 134 11.15 -7.50 13.51
C ASN A 134 11.68 -7.54 12.07
N GLU A 135 10.84 -7.23 11.08
CA GLU A 135 11.33 -7.08 9.70
C GLU A 135 12.31 -5.91 9.56
N LEU A 136 12.17 -4.89 10.41
CA LEU A 136 13.08 -3.76 10.43
C LEU A 136 14.41 -4.04 11.13
N LYS A 137 14.49 -5.12 11.92
CA LYS A 137 15.68 -5.49 12.70
C LYS A 137 16.86 -5.90 11.81
N ASP A 138 16.57 -6.44 10.64
CA ASP A 138 17.55 -6.81 9.59
C ASP A 138 17.54 -5.85 8.39
N SER A 139 16.75 -4.77 8.47
CA SER A 139 16.66 -3.76 7.42
C SER A 139 17.71 -2.66 7.62
N ASP A 140 18.14 -2.05 6.51
CA ASP A 140 19.07 -0.92 6.53
C ASP A 140 18.56 0.19 7.50
N LYS A 141 19.48 0.91 8.16
CA LYS A 141 19.24 1.89 9.25
C LYS A 141 18.24 2.99 8.88
N SER A 142 17.93 3.05 7.60
CA SER A 142 17.18 4.06 6.90
C SER A 142 15.73 3.62 6.62
N VAL A 143 15.47 2.31 6.39
CA VAL A 143 14.12 1.71 6.39
C VAL A 143 13.46 1.89 7.76
N TRP A 144 14.28 1.83 8.82
CA TRP A 144 13.89 2.12 10.20
C TRP A 144 13.25 3.51 10.35
N LYS A 145 13.75 4.55 9.67
CA LYS A 145 13.27 5.95 9.84
C LYS A 145 11.86 6.16 9.29
N SER A 146 11.54 5.61 8.12
CA SER A 146 10.20 5.74 7.52
C SER A 146 9.16 4.92 8.29
N CYS A 147 9.53 3.75 8.79
CA CYS A 147 8.69 2.98 9.68
C CYS A 147 8.52 3.65 11.05
N VAL A 148 9.56 4.29 11.59
CA VAL A 148 9.43 5.14 12.79
C VAL A 148 8.48 6.31 12.55
N GLN A 149 8.49 6.92 11.37
CA GLN A 149 7.53 7.98 11.02
C GLN A 149 6.09 7.44 10.97
N LEU A 150 5.91 6.24 10.42
CA LEU A 150 4.65 5.53 10.49
C LEU A 150 4.27 5.28 11.94
N PHE A 151 5.15 4.69 12.75
CA PHE A 151 4.92 4.40 14.16
C PHE A 151 4.52 5.65 14.94
N VAL A 152 5.19 6.79 14.74
CA VAL A 152 4.81 8.08 15.35
C VAL A 152 3.39 8.48 14.95
N THR A 153 3.05 8.37 13.65
CA THR A 153 1.71 8.70 13.14
C THR A 153 0.63 7.77 13.73
N LEU A 154 0.95 6.48 13.86
CA LEU A 154 0.05 5.49 14.43
C LEU A 154 -0.16 5.70 15.94
N SER A 155 0.91 5.95 16.69
CA SER A 155 0.85 6.23 18.12
C SER A 155 0.10 7.52 18.44
N GLN A 156 0.25 8.58 17.63
CA GLN A 156 -0.50 9.82 17.81
C GLN A 156 -2.01 9.60 17.65
N LYS A 157 -2.44 8.86 16.62
CA LYS A 157 -3.86 8.54 16.40
C LYS A 157 -4.44 7.56 17.41
N TRP A 158 -3.62 6.68 17.98
CA TRP A 158 -4.04 5.77 19.04
C TRP A 158 -4.37 6.52 20.33
N ASN A 159 -3.58 7.54 20.69
CA ASN A 159 -3.79 8.37 21.87
C ASN A 159 -5.03 9.30 21.77
N GLU A 160 -5.69 9.36 20.61
CA GLU A 160 -6.93 10.12 20.38
C GLU A 160 -8.21 9.26 20.54
N ARG A 161 -8.08 7.96 20.85
CA ARG A 161 -9.19 7.06 21.21
C ARG A 161 -9.29 6.87 22.72
#